data_AF-T0YH72-F1
#
_entry.id   AF-T0YH72-F1
#
_cell.length_a   1.000
_cell.length_b   1.000
_cell.length_c   1.000
_cell.angle_alpha   90.00
_cell.angle_beta   90.00
_cell.angle_gamma   90.00
#
_symmetry.space_group_name_H-M   'P 1'
#
loop_
_entity.id
_entity.type
_entity.pdbx_description
1 polymer ?
#
loop_
_entity_poly.entity_id
_entity_poly.type
_entity_poly.pdbx_seq_one_letter_code
_entity_poly.pdbx_strand_id
1 'polypeptide(L)' 'MTVAQTASVSGVGPRFISELERGKSTAEIGKALHVIQQLGLDIWVIPRGVTPGAPATVHAEHTIGPGQ' A
#
# COMPACT_ATOMS: atom_id res chain seq x y z
N MET A 1 -14.32 11.21 -1.83
CA MET A 1 -13.65 12.38 -1.22
C MET A 1 -13.11 13.24 -2.36
N THR A 2 -13.19 14.57 -2.25
CA THR A 2 -12.54 15.50 -3.18
C THR A 2 -11.09 15.75 -2.76
N VAL A 3 -10.25 16.25 -3.67
CA VAL A 3 -8.86 16.66 -3.37
C VAL A 3 -8.79 17.60 -2.16
N ALA A 4 -9.72 18.55 -2.07
CA ALA A 4 -9.79 19.50 -0.96
C ALA A 4 -10.11 18.81 0.38
N GLN A 5 -11.04 17.85 0.38
CA GLN A 5 -11.38 17.08 1.57
C GLN A 5 -10.21 16.21 2.03
N THR A 6 -9.55 15.50 1.11
CA THR A 6 -8.38 14.67 1.42
C THR A 6 -7.25 15.53 1.97
N ALA A 7 -6.94 16.66 1.34
CA ALA A 7 -5.92 17.60 1.80
C ALA A 7 -6.21 18.11 3.23
N SER A 8 -7.47 18.46 3.51
CA SER A 8 -7.90 18.89 4.83
C SER A 8 -7.73 17.81 5.90
N VAL A 9 -8.10 16.56 5.60
CA VAL A 9 -8.00 15.44 6.56
C VAL A 9 -6.54 15.03 6.79
N SER A 10 -5.71 15.07 5.74
CA SER A 10 -4.33 14.58 5.78
C SER A 10 -3.27 15.64 6.08
N GLY A 11 -3.65 16.90 6.30
CA GLY A 11 -2.72 17.98 6.65
C GLY A 11 -1.70 18.34 5.56
N VAL A 12 -1.89 17.86 4.32
CA VAL A 12 -1.01 18.15 3.18
C VAL A 12 -1.71 19.06 2.16
N GLY A 13 -0.92 19.80 1.38
CA GLY A 13 -1.49 20.72 0.39
C GLY A 13 -2.25 20.01 -0.74
N PRO A 14 -3.31 20.64 -1.31
CA PRO A 14 -4.12 20.05 -2.37
C PRO A 14 -3.32 19.73 -3.65
N ARG A 15 -2.24 20.47 -3.91
CA ARG A 15 -1.31 20.15 -5.00
C ARG A 15 -0.66 18.78 -4.80
N PHE A 16 -0.23 18.45 -3.58
CA PHE A 16 0.39 17.16 -3.31
C PHE A 16 -0.60 16.02 -3.53
N ILE A 17 -1.83 16.13 -3.00
CA ILE A 17 -2.89 15.13 -3.22
C ILE A 17 -3.14 14.92 -4.72
N SER A 18 -3.27 16.01 -5.50
CA SER A 18 -3.50 15.91 -6.94
C SER A 18 -2.33 15.28 -7.70
N GLU A 19 -1.09 15.53 -7.29
CA GLU A 19 0.09 14.87 -7.87
C GLU A 19 0.17 13.39 -7.49
N LEU A 20 -0.19 13.05 -6.25
CA LEU A 20 -0.22 11.69 -5.73
C LEU A 20 -1.27 10.85 -6.47
N GLU A 21 -2.48 11.37 -6.66
CA GLU A 21 -3.56 10.70 -7.42
C GLU A 21 -3.17 10.43 -8.88
N ARG A 22 -2.39 11.33 -9.47
CA ARG A 22 -1.86 11.18 -10.85
C ARG A 22 -0.65 10.25 -10.93
N GLY A 23 -0.20 9.69 -9.82
CA GLY A 23 0.92 8.75 -9.79
C GLY A 23 2.27 9.40 -10.11
N LYS A 24 2.48 10.67 -9.72
CA LYS A 24 3.77 11.35 -9.93
C LYS A 24 4.90 10.49 -9.37
N SER A 25 5.84 10.11 -10.22
CA SER A 25 7.00 9.28 -9.84
C SER A 25 7.90 9.90 -8.78
N THR A 26 7.83 11.22 -8.60
CA THR A 26 8.57 11.99 -7.60
C THR A 26 7.72 12.46 -6.42
N ALA A 27 6.48 11.95 -6.27
CA ALA A 27 5.74 12.17 -5.04
C ALA A 27 6.52 11.60 -3.84
N GLU A 28 6.71 12.41 -2.81
CA GLU A 28 7.45 12.00 -1.62
C GLU A 28 6.74 10.83 -0.93
N ILE A 29 7.37 9.66 -0.90
CA ILE A 29 6.80 8.44 -0.34
C ILE A 29 6.35 8.63 1.11
N GLY A 30 7.13 9.35 1.94
CA GLY A 30 6.76 9.63 3.33
C GLY A 30 5.43 10.38 3.46
N LYS A 31 5.17 11.34 2.58
CA LYS A 31 3.88 12.07 2.56
C LYS A 31 2.74 11.20 2.04
N ALA A 32 3.00 10.32 1.08
CA ALA A 32 2.00 9.38 0.60
C ALA A 32 1.57 8.42 1.72
N LEU A 33 2.53 7.84 2.46
CA LEU A 33 2.25 6.98 3.61
C LEU A 33 1.50 7.72 4.72
N HIS A 34 1.86 8.98 4.98
CA HIS A 34 1.14 9.82 5.94
C HIS A 34 -0.34 10.00 5.55
N VAL A 35 -0.63 10.33 4.29
CA VAL A 35 -2.01 10.45 3.79
C VAL A 35 -2.79 9.15 4.02
N ILE A 36 -2.20 8.01 3.68
CA ILE A 36 -2.85 6.70 3.82
C ILE A 36 -3.18 6.43 5.31
N GLN A 37 -2.26 6.73 6.22
CA GLN A 37 -2.49 6.61 7.67
C GLN A 37 -3.63 7.52 8.16
N GLN A 38 -3.68 8.78 7.72
CA GLN A 38 -4.75 9.72 8.10
C GLN A 38 -6.12 9.30 7.58
N LEU A 39 -6.17 8.49 6.53
CA LEU A 39 -7.41 7.92 6.01
C LEU A 39 -7.83 6.61 6.72
N GLY A 40 -7.02 6.11 7.66
CA GLY A 40 -7.29 4.85 8.36
C GLY A 40 -7.16 3.62 7.47
N LEU A 41 -6.26 3.67 6.48
CA LEU A 41 -6.05 2.60 5.51
C LEU A 41 -4.78 1.80 5.82
N ASP A 42 -4.83 0.49 5.58
CA ASP A 42 -3.66 -0.39 5.64
C ASP A 42 -2.94 -0.47 4.29
N ILE A 43 -1.63 -0.70 4.34
CA ILE A 43 -0.77 -0.88 3.16
C ILE A 43 -0.20 -2.29 3.17
N TRP A 44 -0.35 -2.98 2.04
CA TRP A 44 0.21 -4.30 1.81
C TRP A 44 1.17 -4.25 0.63
N VAL A 45 2.38 -4.77 0.82
CA VAL A 45 3.35 -4.97 -0.24
C VAL A 45 3.48 -6.46 -0.49
N ILE A 46 3.10 -6.91 -1.69
CA ILE A 46 3.13 -8.32 -2.09
C ILE A 46 4.13 -8.54 -3.23
N PRO A 47 4.78 -9.72 -3.30
CA PRO A 47 5.62 -10.07 -4.45
C PRO A 47 4.83 -10.00 -5.76
N ARG A 48 5.48 -9.52 -6.82
CA ARG A 48 4.90 -9.52 -8.16
C ARG A 48 4.62 -10.97 -8.61
N GLY A 49 3.55 -11.17 -9.37
CA GLY A 49 3.13 -12.49 -9.85
C GLY A 49 2.28 -13.28 -8.84
N VAL A 50 2.05 -12.75 -7.64
CA VAL A 50 1.05 -13.27 -6.71
C VAL A 50 -0.27 -12.53 -6.95
N THR A 51 -1.32 -13.25 -7.35
CA THR A 51 -2.67 -12.69 -7.42
C THR A 51 -3.24 -12.63 -5.99
N PRO A 52 -3.46 -11.45 -5.39
CA PRO A 52 -4.05 -11.39 -4.05
C PRO A 52 -5.46 -12.01 -4.08
N GLY A 53 -5.70 -13.00 -3.23
CA GLY A 53 -6.96 -13.73 -3.14
C GLY A 53 -7.10 -14.97 -4.03
N ALA A 54 -6.11 -15.29 -4.88
CA ALA A 54 -5.99 -16.67 -5.36
C ALA A 54 -5.68 -17.55 -4.13
N PRO A 55 -6.29 -18.74 -3.99
CA PRO A 55 -5.93 -19.64 -2.90
C PRO A 55 -4.41 -19.79 -2.96
N ALA A 56 -3.74 -19.46 -1.87
CA ALA A 56 -2.33 -19.73 -1.75
C ALA A 56 -2.19 -21.20 -2.11
N THR A 57 -1.62 -21.52 -3.27
CA THR A 57 -1.00 -22.82 -3.46
C THR A 57 0.10 -22.80 -2.43
N VAL A 58 -0.24 -23.28 -1.24
CA VAL A 58 0.69 -23.58 -0.18
C VAL A 58 1.64 -24.56 -0.84
N HIS A 59 2.76 -24.04 -1.33
CA HIS A 59 3.91 -24.88 -1.60
C HIS A 59 4.25 -25.43 -0.22
N ALA A 60 3.82 -26.68 -0.05
CA ALA A 60 3.75 -27.39 1.21
C ALA A 60 5.04 -27.20 2.01
N GLU A 61 4.88 -27.16 3.33
CA GLU A 61 5.95 -27.30 4.29
C GLU A 61 7.03 -28.25 3.77
N HIS A 62 8.29 -27.79 3.83
CA HIS A 62 9.41 -28.71 3.79
C HIS A 62 9.37 -29.52 5.08
N THR A 63 8.56 -30.59 5.08
CA THR A 63 8.60 -31.65 6.09
C THR A 63 9.98 -32.27 6.02
N ILE A 64 10.87 -31.86 6.92
CA ILE A 64 12.01 -32.67 7.32
C ILE A 64 11.40 -33.91 7.99
N GLY A 65 11.31 -35.01 7.25
CA GLY A 65 10.93 -36.31 7.80
C GLY A 65 11.95 -36.79 8.84
N PRO A 66 11.60 -37.76 9.71
CA PRO A 66 12.44 -38.15 10.83
C PRO A 66 13.72 -38.84 10.31
N GLY A 67 14.84 -38.18 10.56
CA GLY A 67 16.21 -38.60 10.29
C GLY A 67 17.25 -37.76 11.06
N GLN A 68 16.81 -37.11 12.13
CA GLN A 68 17.62 -36.57 13.23
C GLN A 68 17.19 -37.28 14.51
#